data_AF-A0A9E5LVP8-F1
#
_entry.id   AF-A0A9E5LVP8-F1
#
_cell.length_a   1.000
_cell.length_b   1.000
_cell.length_c   1.000
_cell.angle_alpha   90.00
_cell.angle_beta   90.00
_cell.angle_gamma   90.00
#
_symmetry.space_group_name_H-M   'P 1'
#
loop_
_entity.id
_entity.type
_entity.pdbx_description
1 polymer ?
#
loop_
_entity_poly.entity_id
_entity_poly.type
_entity_poly.pdbx_seq_one_letter_code
_entity_poly.pdbx_strand_id
1 'polypeptide(L)' 'MEGTIGAFEAKTKLGELLERVSQGGAFTITKHDRPVARLIGYQQDLATRRSEAARELRAQRLRYTLGGIGARDLRAEGRA' A
#
# COMPACT_ATOMS: atom_id res chain seq x y z
N MET A 1 -0.45 -12.48 -2.91
CA MET A 1 -1.00 -13.65 -3.62
C MET A 1 -2.49 -13.44 -3.78
N GLU A 2 -3.01 -13.65 -4.99
CA GLU A 2 -4.45 -13.62 -5.28
C GLU A 2 -4.96 -15.06 -5.36
N GLY A 3 -6.04 -15.37 -4.66
CA GLY A 3 -6.66 -16.70 -4.67
C GLY A 3 -8.18 -16.61 -4.75
N THR A 4 -8.82 -17.63 -5.31
CA THR A 4 -10.29 -17.74 -5.34
C THR A 4 -10.74 -18.76 -4.31
N ILE A 5 -11.76 -18.43 -3.54
CA ILE A 5 -12.29 -19.28 -2.46
C ILE A 5 -13.82 -19.29 -2.48
N GLY A 6 -14.42 -20.45 -2.25
CA GLY A 6 -15.87 -20.56 -2.14
C GLY A 6 -16.41 -19.89 -0.86
N ALA A 7 -17.62 -19.36 -0.90
CA ALA A 7 -18.27 -18.68 0.22
C ALA A 7 -18.43 -19.59 1.44
N PHE A 8 -18.60 -20.90 1.21
CA PHE A 8 -18.66 -21.89 2.28
C PHE A 8 -17.30 -22.10 2.95
N GLU A 9 -16.23 -22.14 2.17
CA GLU A 9 -14.87 -22.26 2.71
C GLU A 9 -14.44 -20.97 3.41
N ALA A 10 -14.80 -19.81 2.84
CA ALA A 10 -14.51 -18.50 3.39
C ALA A 10 -15.12 -18.28 4.79
N LYS A 11 -16.37 -18.71 5.02
CA LYS A 11 -16.97 -18.60 6.36
C LYS A 11 -16.32 -19.52 7.39
N THR A 12 -15.82 -20.69 6.97
CA THR A 12 -15.22 -21.68 7.87
C THR A 12 -13.78 -21.30 8.22
N LYS A 13 -13.02 -20.75 7.27
CA LYS A 13 -11.60 -20.38 7.44
C LYS A 13 -11.38 -18.88 7.61
N LEU A 14 -12.39 -18.14 8.06
CA LEU A 14 -12.33 -16.67 8.10
C LEU A 14 -11.13 -16.15 8.89
N GLY A 15 -10.80 -16.75 10.03
CA GLY A 15 -9.65 -16.34 10.86
C GLY A 15 -8.31 -16.45 10.13
N GLU A 16 -8.01 -17.59 9.52
CA GLU A 16 -6.79 -17.79 8.72
C GLU A 16 -6.72 -16.84 7.52
N LEU A 17 -7.87 -16.61 6.88
CA LEU A 17 -7.95 -15.69 5.75
C LEU A 17 -7.64 -14.26 6.19
N LEU A 18 -8.12 -13.83 7.37
CA LEU A 18 -7.82 -12.53 7.95
C LEU A 18 -6.33 -12.33 8.23
N GLU A 19 -5.65 -13.35 8.76
CA GLU A 19 -4.19 -13.32 8.95
C GLU A 19 -3.44 -13.22 7.62
N ARG A 20 -3.85 -13.99 6.62
CA ARG A 20 -3.21 -13.95 5.29
C ARG A 20 -3.41 -12.61 4.59
N VAL A 21 -4.59 -12.01 4.69
CA VAL A 21 -4.84 -10.70 4.08
C VAL A 21 -4.18 -9.55 4.85
N SER A 22 -3.99 -9.66 6.17
CA SER A 22 -3.25 -8.66 6.94
C SER A 22 -1.77 -8.62 6.56
N GLN A 23 -1.20 -9.76 6.16
CA GLN A 23 0.16 -9.87 5.62
C GLN A 23 0.29 -9.44 4.14
N GLY A 24 -0.80 -8.95 3.52
CA GLY A 24 -0.81 -8.49 2.12
C GLY A 24 -1.39 -9.48 1.11
N GLY A 25 -2.07 -10.53 1.56
CA GLY A 25 -2.89 -11.40 0.71
C GLY A 25 -4.17 -10.72 0.22
N ALA A 26 -4.75 -11.27 -0.86
CA ALA A 26 -6.07 -10.90 -1.35
C ALA A 26 -6.81 -12.15 -1.85
N PHE A 27 -8.11 -12.24 -1.55
CA PHE A 27 -8.93 -13.39 -1.96
C PHE A 27 -10.24 -12.96 -2.60
N THR A 28 -10.64 -13.61 -3.68
CA THR A 28 -11.95 -13.47 -4.30
C THR A 28 -12.87 -14.55 -3.75
N ILE A 29 -14.00 -14.14 -3.17
CA ILE A 29 -15.01 -15.05 -2.63
C ILE A 29 -16.04 -15.33 -3.73
N THR A 30 -16.28 -16.60 -4.04
CA THR A 30 -17.28 -17.05 -5.02
C THR A 30 -18.45 -17.75 -4.34
N LYS A 31 -19.66 -17.64 -4.91
CA LYS A 31 -20.83 -18.41 -4.49
C LYS A 31 -21.37 -19.13 -5.73
N HIS A 32 -21.40 -20.47 -5.71
CA HIS A 32 -21.73 -21.29 -6.88
C HIS A 32 -20.91 -20.89 -8.12
N ASP A 33 -19.58 -20.83 -7.95
CA ASP A 33 -18.60 -20.44 -8.98
C ASP A 33 -18.72 -19.03 -9.54
N ARG A 34 -19.61 -18.20 -8.98
CA ARG A 34 -19.74 -16.79 -9.35
C ARG A 34 -19.02 -15.90 -8.33
N PRO A 35 -18.11 -15.01 -8.73
CA PRO A 35 -17.47 -14.07 -7.83
C PRO A 35 -18.51 -13.12 -7.23
N VAL A 36 -18.52 -12.98 -5.91
CA VAL A 36 -19.50 -12.16 -5.17
C VAL A 36 -18.87 -11.12 -4.26
N ALA A 37 -17.65 -11.34 -3.78
CA ALA A 37 -16.95 -10.41 -2.89
C ALA A 37 -15.43 -10.57 -3.00
N ARG A 38 -14.69 -9.61 -2.45
CA ARG A 38 -13.23 -9.68 -2.34
C ARG A 38 -12.81 -9.35 -0.91
N LEU A 39 -12.02 -10.23 -0.31
CA LEU A 39 -11.39 -10.01 0.97
C LEU A 39 -9.98 -9.47 0.73
N ILE A 40 -9.73 -8.25 1.19
CA ILE A 40 -8.44 -7.58 1.09
C ILE A 40 -8.00 -7.12 2.47
N GLY A 41 -6.70 -7.05 2.69
CA GLY A 41 -6.15 -6.49 3.92
C GLY A 41 -6.59 -5.04 4.06
N TYR A 42 -6.87 -4.62 5.29
CA TYR A 42 -7.12 -3.23 5.58
C TYR A 42 -5.82 -2.44 5.38
N GLN A 43 -5.64 -1.88 4.19
CA GLN A 43 -4.60 -0.89 3.96
C GLN A 43 -4.98 0.31 4.82
N GLN A 44 -4.15 0.64 5.83
CA GLN A 44 -4.21 1.98 6.41
C GLN A 44 -4.27 2.96 5.26
N ASP A 45 -5.34 3.76 5.26
CA ASP A 45 -5.80 4.59 4.16
C ASP A 45 -4.61 5.06 3.31
N LEU A 46 -4.62 4.74 2.02
CA LEU A 46 -3.50 5.04 1.12
C LEU A 46 -3.14 6.53 1.20
N ALA A 47 -4.14 7.38 1.50
CA ALA A 47 -3.96 8.79 1.82
C ALA A 47 -3.09 9.04 3.07
N THR A 48 -3.35 8.31 4.16
CA THR A 48 -2.54 8.34 5.39
C THR A 48 -1.11 7.87 5.13
N ARG A 49 -0.90 6.73 4.43
CA ARG A 49 0.45 6.25 4.09
C ARG A 49 1.22 7.24 3.22
N ARG A 50 0.57 7.85 2.21
CA ARG A 50 1.17 8.91 1.38
C ARG A 50 1.53 10.14 2.21
N SER A 51 0.65 10.54 3.11
CA SER A 51 0.87 11.68 4.02
C SER A 51 2.08 11.43 4.93
N GLU A 52 2.18 10.23 5.51
CA GLU A 52 3.30 9.85 6.35
C GLU A 52 4.62 9.77 5.58
N ALA A 53 4.64 9.13 4.40
CA ALA A 53 5.83 9.10 3.55
C ALA A 53 6.27 10.51 3.12
N ALA A 54 5.33 11.39 2.76
CA ALA A 54 5.63 12.79 2.43
C ALA A 54 6.15 13.57 3.65
N ARG A 55 5.63 13.30 4.86
CA ARG A 55 6.12 13.88 6.10
C ARG A 55 7.56 13.44 6.38
N GLU A 56 7.86 12.16 6.19
CA GLU A 56 9.19 11.59 6.40
C GLU A 56 10.22 12.15 5.42
N LEU A 57 9.88 12.22 4.12
CA LEU A 57 10.71 12.89 3.11
C LEU A 57 10.95 14.36 3.44
N ARG A 58 9.93 15.09 3.93
CA ARG A 58 10.10 16.48 4.37
C ARG A 58 11.02 16.59 5.58
N ALA A 59 10.95 15.66 6.53
CA ALA A 59 11.81 15.66 7.72
C ALA A 59 13.29 15.47 7.34
N GLN A 60 13.59 14.70 6.28
CA GLN A 60 14.96 14.53 5.77
C GLN A 60 15.60 15.84 5.29
N ARG A 61 14.82 16.88 4.96
CA ARG A 61 15.33 18.22 4.62
C ARG A 61 16.19 18.83 5.73
N LEU A 62 15.95 18.46 6.99
CA LEU A 62 16.75 18.92 8.13
C LEU A 62 18.11 18.22 8.21
N ARG A 63 18.24 17.03 7.61
CA ARG A 63 19.47 16.22 7.64
C ARG A 63 20.33 16.43 6.41
N TYR A 64 19.73 16.57 5.25
CA TYR A 64 20.43 16.73 3.97
C TYR A 64 20.22 18.14 3.43
N THR A 65 21.24 18.99 3.59
CA THR A 65 21.24 20.36 3.09
C THR A 65 22.11 20.46 1.84
N LEU A 66 21.76 21.38 0.95
CA LEU A 66 22.52 21.63 -0.28
C LEU A 66 23.77 22.51 -0.06
N GLY A 67 24.23 22.66 1.20
CA GLY A 67 25.43 23.44 1.51
C GLY A 67 25.41 24.91 1.07
N GLY A 68 24.22 25.49 0.85
CA GLY A 68 24.05 26.86 0.33
C GLY A 68 23.81 26.94 -1.18
N ILE A 69 23.88 25.83 -1.92
CA ILE A 69 23.57 25.78 -3.35
C ILE A 69 22.06 25.91 -3.55
N GLY A 70 21.66 26.84 -4.41
CA GLY A 70 20.27 27.06 -4.76
C GLY A 70 19.72 25.92 -5.60
N ALA A 71 18.52 25.44 -5.28
CA ALA A 71 17.83 24.44 -6.11
C ALA A 71 17.57 24.92 -7.55
N ARG A 72 17.58 26.24 -7.79
CA ARG A 72 17.48 26.82 -9.15
C ARG A 72 18.75 26.54 -9.97
N ASP A 73 19.92 26.62 -9.36
CA ASP A 73 21.21 26.44 -10.02
C ASP A 73 21.39 24.96 -10.40
N LEU A 74 21.08 24.05 -9.49
CA LEU A 74 21.08 22.60 -9.76
C LEU A 74 20.11 22.21 -10.89
N ARG A 75 18.95 22.88 -10.96
CA ARG A 75 17.97 22.64 -12.04
C ARG A 75 18.40 23.22 -13.37
N ALA A 76 19.22 24.27 -13.37
CA ALA A 76 19.77 24.87 -14.59
C ALA A 76 20.90 23.99 -15.13
N GLU A 77 21.80 23.53 -14.26
CA GLU A 77 22.88 22.60 -14.58
C GLU A 77 22.35 21.28 -15.15
N GLY A 78 21.36 20.65 -14.52
CA GLY A 78 20.81 19.38 -15.01
C GLY A 78 19.94 19.48 -16.27
N ARG A 79 19.67 20.68 -16.81
CA ARG A 79 18.93 20.88 -18.08
C ARG A 79 19.82 21.37 -19.22
N ALA A 80 21.06 21.72 -18.94
CA ALA A 80 22.08 22.02 -19.95
C ALA A 80 22.60 20.70 -20.56
#